data_AF-A0AAJ6HEZ5-F1
#
_entry.id   AF-A0AAJ6HEZ5-F1
#
_cell.length_a   1.000
_cell.length_b   1.000
_cell.length_c   1.000
_cell.angle_alpha   90.00
_cell.angle_beta   90.00
_cell.angle_gamma   90.00
#
_symmetry.space_group_name_H-M   'P 1'
#
loop_
_entity.id
_entity.type
_entity.pdbx_description
1 polymer ?
#
loop_
_entity_poly.entity_id
_entity_poly.type
_entity_poly.pdbx_seq_one_letter_code
_entity_poly.pdbx_strand_id
1 'polypeptide(L)'
;MAIIDTGKDREEQRQRLVLLAEREKELDKLRLELSQRESFLETRMQHEKKQLETREQQVFDSLEKRQQALSQHEMVANQRQELIERELADQRVQLLKEREELTSQKKTVDDLKRELTLEKQSLTEESQKTLQGNSKKFVGSALSLLNAKETRFHTISSVWAILGASALLVGVIVAVLTMVSSADTFHSASGAGLAYYFFHLFRGLVVVGLCGVLSRYAFVFSKSYMHESLKIGERAHAIRFGEFYLDTYGANAQWSEVKEAFAHWNISGQSAFSQAESDDVDPAVTGAASKLVEKALDAAVSLGKKN
;
A
#
# COMPACT_ATOMS: atom_id res chain seq x y z
N MET A 1 121.68 -98.91 92.19
CA MET A 1 120.27 -99.35 92.24
C MET A 1 119.46 -98.13 92.62
N ALA A 2 118.86 -97.46 91.64
CA ALA A 2 118.16 -96.18 91.80
C ALA A 2 116.64 -96.44 91.84
N ILE A 3 115.98 -95.97 92.90
CA ILE A 3 114.52 -96.05 93.07
C ILE A 3 113.97 -94.66 92.73
N ILE A 4 113.10 -94.63 91.72
CA ILE A 4 112.50 -93.45 91.09
C ILE A 4 111.24 -93.05 91.89
N ASP A 5 111.15 -91.78 92.30
CA ASP A 5 110.02 -91.20 93.05
C ASP A 5 108.99 -90.58 92.08
N THR A 6 107.86 -91.26 91.90
CA THR A 6 106.78 -90.98 90.93
C THR A 6 105.67 -90.05 91.46
N GLY A 7 105.97 -89.18 92.44
CA GLY A 7 104.96 -88.33 93.11
C GLY A 7 104.59 -87.02 92.39
N LYS A 8 105.55 -86.32 91.79
CA LYS A 8 105.41 -84.88 91.44
C LYS A 8 104.70 -84.59 90.10
N ASP A 9 104.80 -85.48 89.12
CA ASP A 9 104.15 -85.34 87.80
C ASP A 9 102.61 -85.48 87.85
N ARG A 10 102.08 -86.13 88.89
CA ARG A 10 100.63 -86.33 89.06
C ARG A 10 99.90 -85.07 89.54
N GLU A 11 100.61 -84.10 90.12
CA GLU A 11 100.03 -82.89 90.70
C GLU A 11 99.85 -81.77 89.66
N GLU A 12 100.83 -81.58 88.77
CA GLU A 12 100.70 -80.64 87.63
C GLU A 12 99.64 -81.09 86.61
N GLN A 13 99.51 -82.40 86.38
CA GLN A 13 98.43 -82.95 85.56
C GLN A 13 97.06 -82.65 86.18
N ARG A 14 96.91 -82.75 87.51
CA ARG A 14 95.66 -82.41 88.20
C ARG A 14 95.32 -80.92 88.08
N GLN A 15 96.30 -80.02 88.22
CA GLN A 15 96.05 -78.58 88.09
C GLN A 15 95.68 -78.18 86.65
N ARG A 16 96.31 -78.77 85.63
CA ARG A 16 95.90 -78.57 84.23
C ARG A 16 94.49 -79.09 83.97
N LEU A 17 94.12 -80.25 84.52
CA LEU A 17 92.77 -80.80 84.38
C LEU A 17 91.71 -79.92 85.04
N VAL A 18 92.01 -79.30 86.19
CA VAL A 18 91.07 -78.36 86.85
C VAL A 18 90.90 -77.08 86.03
N LEU A 19 91.99 -76.50 85.51
CA LEU A 19 91.94 -75.28 84.69
C LEU A 19 91.25 -75.51 83.34
N LEU A 20 91.42 -76.70 82.75
CA LEU A 20 90.67 -77.13 81.58
C LEU A 20 89.17 -77.30 81.89
N ALA A 21 88.82 -77.89 83.04
CA ALA A 21 87.43 -78.03 83.47
C ALA A 21 86.76 -76.67 83.76
N GLU A 22 87.49 -75.68 84.27
CA GLU A 22 86.99 -74.31 84.45
C GLU A 22 86.79 -73.58 83.10
N ARG A 23 87.74 -73.71 82.17
CA ARG A 23 87.61 -73.20 80.80
C ARG A 23 86.47 -73.85 80.04
N GLU A 24 86.24 -75.15 80.22
CA GLU A 24 85.10 -75.86 79.64
C GLU A 24 83.78 -75.32 80.21
N LYS A 25 83.69 -75.07 81.52
CA LYS A 25 82.51 -74.43 82.13
C LYS A 25 82.26 -73.01 81.62
N GLU A 26 83.30 -72.20 81.45
CA GLU A 26 83.16 -70.85 80.87
C GLU A 26 82.72 -70.90 79.40
N LEU A 27 83.28 -71.82 78.62
CA LEU A 27 82.88 -72.05 77.23
C LEU A 27 81.43 -72.54 77.12
N ASP A 28 81.00 -73.42 78.01
CA ASP A 28 79.63 -73.90 78.03
C ASP A 28 78.65 -72.79 78.45
N LYS A 29 79.06 -71.91 79.37
CA LYS A 29 78.29 -70.72 79.72
C LYS A 29 78.15 -69.75 78.54
N LEU A 30 79.24 -69.49 77.81
CA LEU A 30 79.23 -68.65 76.61
C LEU A 30 78.40 -69.26 75.47
N ARG A 31 78.48 -70.59 75.27
CA ARG A 31 77.65 -71.32 74.30
C ARG A 31 76.17 -71.22 74.65
N LEU A 32 75.84 -71.31 75.94
CA LEU A 32 74.47 -71.17 76.41
C LEU A 32 73.94 -69.74 76.21
N GLU A 33 74.74 -68.71 76.54
CA GLU A 33 74.37 -67.31 76.31
C GLU A 33 74.22 -66.99 74.81
N LEU A 34 75.10 -67.52 73.96
CA LEU A 34 74.97 -67.40 72.50
C LEU A 34 73.72 -68.10 71.98
N SER A 35 73.43 -69.33 72.42
CA SER A 35 72.23 -70.07 72.03
C SER A 35 70.95 -69.35 72.46
N GLN A 36 70.93 -68.74 73.64
CA GLN A 36 69.81 -67.91 74.11
C GLN A 36 69.64 -66.64 73.26
N ARG A 37 70.74 -66.00 72.87
CA ARG A 37 70.70 -64.80 72.03
C ARG A 37 70.30 -65.12 70.59
N GLU A 38 70.78 -66.22 70.04
CA GLU A 38 70.43 -66.73 68.72
C GLU A 38 68.94 -67.09 68.66
N SER A 39 68.43 -67.86 69.63
CA SER A 39 67.00 -68.20 69.69
C SER A 39 66.11 -66.96 69.89
N PHE A 40 66.54 -65.99 70.70
CA PHE A 40 65.83 -64.71 70.83
C PHE A 40 65.80 -63.91 69.52
N LEU A 41 66.95 -63.80 68.83
CA LEU A 41 67.06 -63.11 67.55
C LEU A 41 66.23 -63.81 66.47
N GLU A 42 66.24 -65.14 66.44
CA GLU A 42 65.46 -65.95 65.51
C GLU A 42 63.95 -65.73 65.75
N THR A 43 63.51 -65.77 67.00
CA THR A 43 62.11 -65.50 67.37
C THR A 43 61.69 -64.09 66.96
N ARG A 44 62.55 -63.09 67.19
CA ARG A 44 62.30 -61.70 66.79
C ARG A 44 62.24 -61.56 65.27
N MET A 45 63.18 -62.15 64.53
CA MET A 45 63.17 -62.12 63.07
C MET A 45 61.94 -62.81 62.49
N GLN A 46 61.53 -63.95 63.05
CA GLN A 46 60.29 -64.62 62.63
C GLN A 46 59.06 -63.75 62.90
N HIS A 47 59.04 -63.02 64.02
CA HIS A 47 57.96 -62.09 64.33
C HIS A 47 57.94 -60.89 63.36
N GLU A 48 59.09 -60.25 63.11
CA GLU A 48 59.22 -59.14 62.16
C GLU A 48 58.86 -59.58 60.74
N LYS A 49 59.30 -60.77 60.30
CA LYS A 49 58.92 -61.35 59.02
C LYS A 49 57.42 -61.54 58.90
N LYS A 50 56.76 -62.12 59.91
CA LYS A 50 55.30 -62.26 59.93
C LYS A 50 54.60 -60.90 59.88
N GLN A 51 55.09 -59.91 60.61
CA GLN A 51 54.52 -58.55 60.55
C GLN A 51 54.66 -57.93 59.16
N LEU A 52 55.82 -58.10 58.50
CA LEU A 52 56.03 -57.64 57.13
C LEU A 52 55.10 -58.34 56.15
N GLU A 53 54.98 -59.67 56.22
CA GLU A 53 54.07 -60.46 55.39
C GLU A 53 52.61 -60.00 55.56
N THR A 54 52.16 -59.75 56.80
CA THR A 54 50.80 -59.24 57.03
C THR A 54 50.59 -57.83 56.48
N ARG A 55 51.61 -56.95 56.54
CA ARG A 55 51.53 -55.60 55.96
C ARG A 55 51.53 -55.64 54.44
N GLU A 56 52.37 -56.48 53.84
CA GLU A 56 52.39 -56.68 52.39
C GLU A 56 51.04 -57.21 51.90
N GLN A 57 50.46 -58.21 52.58
CA GLN A 57 49.12 -58.69 52.28
C GLN A 57 48.06 -57.59 52.41
N GLN A 58 48.07 -56.82 53.50
CA GLN A 58 47.14 -55.70 53.68
C GLN A 58 47.27 -54.65 52.57
N VAL A 59 48.50 -54.35 52.14
CA VAL A 59 48.77 -53.41 51.05
C VAL A 59 48.26 -53.98 49.73
N PHE A 60 48.55 -55.25 49.41
CA PHE A 60 48.05 -55.93 48.21
C PHE A 60 46.52 -55.92 48.17
N ASP A 61 45.85 -56.33 49.25
CA ASP A 61 44.40 -56.32 49.36
C ASP A 61 43.83 -54.90 49.18
N SER A 62 44.50 -53.88 49.72
CA SER A 62 44.08 -52.49 49.57
C SER A 62 44.24 -51.97 48.14
N LEU A 63 45.31 -52.37 47.45
CA LEU A 63 45.57 -52.02 46.06
C LEU A 63 44.57 -52.71 45.13
N GLU A 64 44.29 -53.99 45.37
CA GLU A 64 43.30 -54.74 44.59
C GLU A 64 41.90 -54.12 44.74
N LYS A 65 41.47 -53.80 45.96
CA LYS A 65 40.20 -53.10 46.20
C LYS A 65 40.14 -51.75 45.51
N ARG A 66 41.24 -50.99 45.53
CA ARG A 66 41.31 -49.67 44.86
C ARG A 66 41.28 -49.81 43.34
N GLN A 67 41.96 -50.80 42.79
CA GLN A 67 41.95 -51.10 41.37
C GLN A 67 40.55 -51.53 40.90
N GLN A 68 39.87 -52.38 41.67
CA GLN A 68 38.47 -52.77 41.39
C GLN A 68 37.53 -51.56 41.49
N ALA A 69 37.68 -50.70 42.50
CA ALA A 69 36.87 -49.49 42.62
C ALA A 69 37.11 -48.52 41.44
N LEU A 70 38.36 -48.34 41.01
CA LEU A 70 38.69 -47.50 39.86
C LEU A 70 38.12 -48.06 38.56
N SER A 71 38.20 -49.37 38.32
CA SER A 71 37.64 -49.96 37.11
C SER A 71 36.11 -49.84 37.08
N GLN A 72 35.44 -49.98 38.22
CA GLN A 72 34.00 -49.72 38.34
C GLN A 72 33.66 -48.26 38.06
N HIS A 73 34.42 -47.32 38.61
CA HIS A 73 34.22 -45.90 38.35
C HIS A 73 34.43 -45.54 36.88
N GLU A 74 35.45 -46.11 36.22
CA GLU A 74 35.72 -45.91 34.80
C GLU A 74 34.59 -46.46 33.93
N MET A 75 34.09 -47.67 34.23
CA MET A 75 32.93 -48.23 33.55
C MET A 75 31.68 -47.34 33.69
N VAL A 76 31.39 -46.86 34.89
CA VAL A 76 30.22 -45.97 35.13
C VAL A 76 30.40 -44.63 34.43
N ALA A 77 31.61 -44.07 34.42
CA ALA A 77 31.91 -42.82 33.71
C ALA A 77 31.71 -42.99 32.19
N ASN A 78 32.22 -44.07 31.61
CA ASN A 78 32.06 -44.38 30.19
C ASN A 78 30.58 -44.58 29.82
N GLN A 79 29.82 -45.32 30.62
CA GLN A 79 28.38 -45.51 30.40
C GLN A 79 27.61 -44.18 30.45
N ARG A 80 27.93 -43.31 31.41
CA ARG A 80 27.32 -41.97 31.48
C ARG A 80 27.67 -41.12 30.27
N GLN A 81 28.91 -41.18 29.83
CA GLN A 81 29.35 -40.43 28.65
C GLN A 81 28.63 -40.90 27.39
N GLU A 82 28.48 -42.21 27.21
CA GLU A 82 27.75 -42.79 26.09
C GLU A 82 26.26 -42.39 26.09
N LEU A 83 25.63 -42.32 27.27
CA LEU A 83 24.26 -41.83 27.40
C LEU A 83 24.12 -40.35 27.02
N ILE A 84 25.04 -39.50 27.51
CA ILE A 84 25.06 -38.06 27.18
C ILE A 84 25.27 -37.85 25.68
N GLU A 85 26.16 -38.62 25.06
CA GLU A 85 26.40 -38.55 23.61
C GLU A 85 25.15 -38.94 22.81
N ARG A 86 24.40 -39.97 23.25
CA ARG A 86 23.12 -40.35 22.64
C ARG A 86 22.05 -39.26 22.79
N GLU A 87 21.88 -38.71 23.99
CA GLU A 87 20.93 -37.61 24.22
C GLU A 87 21.25 -36.38 23.37
N LEU A 88 22.54 -36.01 23.25
CA LEU A 88 22.98 -34.91 22.40
C LEU A 88 22.75 -35.19 20.91
N ALA A 89 22.94 -36.44 20.47
CA ALA A 89 22.64 -36.84 19.11
C ALA A 89 21.14 -36.72 18.80
N ASP A 90 20.29 -37.19 19.72
CA ASP A 90 18.83 -37.10 19.58
C ASP A 90 18.34 -35.65 19.56
N GLN A 91 18.87 -34.79 20.45
CA GLN A 91 18.56 -33.35 20.45
C GLN A 91 18.97 -32.67 19.15
N ARG A 92 20.16 -33.00 18.60
CA ARG A 92 20.60 -32.46 17.30
C ARG A 92 19.66 -32.89 16.18
N VAL A 93 19.20 -34.13 16.16
CA VAL A 93 18.24 -34.62 15.16
C VAL A 93 16.90 -33.90 15.30
N GLN A 94 16.40 -33.67 16.51
CA GLN A 94 15.17 -32.91 16.75
C GLN A 94 15.30 -31.46 16.26
N LEU A 95 16.39 -30.76 16.62
CA LEU A 95 16.65 -29.39 16.17
C LEU A 95 16.76 -29.28 14.65
N LEU A 96 17.35 -30.28 13.99
CA LEU A 96 17.41 -30.31 12.52
C LEU A 96 16.02 -30.45 11.90
N LYS A 97 15.17 -31.34 12.45
CA LYS A 97 13.77 -31.50 12.00
C LYS A 97 12.95 -30.22 12.21
N GLU A 98 13.05 -29.60 13.39
CA GLU A 98 12.37 -28.33 13.67
C GLU A 98 12.84 -27.21 12.73
N ARG A 99 14.14 -27.15 12.44
CA ARG A 99 14.70 -26.18 11.49
C ARG A 99 14.18 -26.42 10.08
N GLU A 100 14.14 -27.67 9.62
CA GLU A 100 13.56 -28.02 8.32
C GLU A 100 12.08 -27.63 8.25
N GLU A 101 11.31 -27.94 9.29
CA GLU A 101 9.89 -27.57 9.38
C GLU A 101 9.71 -26.04 9.33
N LEU A 102 10.47 -25.28 10.12
CA LEU A 102 10.47 -23.82 10.09
C LEU A 102 10.84 -23.26 8.71
N THR A 103 11.83 -23.84 8.04
CA THR A 103 12.19 -23.40 6.69
C THR A 103 11.09 -23.72 5.67
N SER A 104 10.38 -24.84 5.84
CA SER A 104 9.26 -25.20 4.98
C SER A 104 8.08 -24.25 5.18
N GLN A 105 7.73 -23.96 6.44
CA GLN A 105 6.67 -23.00 6.80
C GLN A 105 7.00 -21.58 6.33
N LYS A 106 8.27 -21.17 6.42
CA LYS A 106 8.68 -19.85 5.93
C LYS A 106 8.53 -19.74 4.41
N LYS A 107 8.87 -20.80 3.66
CA LYS A 107 8.66 -20.84 2.22
C LYS A 107 7.18 -20.76 1.86
N THR A 108 6.31 -21.53 2.54
CA THR A 108 4.87 -21.48 2.27
C THR A 108 4.29 -20.09 2.54
N VAL A 109 4.71 -19.43 3.62
CA VAL A 109 4.29 -18.05 3.92
C VAL A 109 4.77 -17.06 2.85
N ASP A 110 6.01 -17.19 2.38
CA ASP A 110 6.54 -16.30 1.34
C ASP A 110 5.86 -16.53 -0.02
N ASP A 111 5.51 -17.78 -0.35
CA ASP A 111 4.77 -18.11 -1.56
C ASP A 111 3.32 -17.62 -1.50
N LEU A 112 2.64 -17.79 -0.36
CA LEU A 112 1.29 -17.22 -0.13
C LEU A 112 1.30 -15.69 -0.21
N LYS A 113 2.33 -15.03 0.32
CA LYS A 113 2.47 -13.56 0.17
C LYS A 113 2.63 -13.16 -1.28
N ARG A 114 3.43 -13.89 -2.06
CA ARG A 114 3.60 -13.62 -3.50
C ARG A 114 2.29 -13.81 -4.25
N GLU A 115 1.58 -14.89 -4.00
CA GLU A 115 0.27 -15.17 -4.60
C GLU A 115 -0.74 -14.06 -4.27
N LEU A 116 -0.82 -13.66 -2.99
CA LEU A 116 -1.67 -12.55 -2.56
C LEU A 116 -1.29 -11.23 -3.25
N THR A 117 0.00 -10.95 -3.44
CA THR A 117 0.42 -9.73 -4.16
C THR A 117 0.05 -9.76 -5.64
N LEU A 118 0.14 -10.92 -6.29
CA LEU A 118 -0.24 -11.11 -7.68
C LEU A 118 -1.75 -11.03 -7.86
N GLU A 119 -2.52 -11.67 -6.99
CA GLU A 119 -3.99 -11.62 -7.00
C GLU A 119 -4.50 -10.20 -6.72
N LYS A 120 -3.88 -9.47 -5.79
CA LYS A 120 -4.19 -8.04 -5.59
C LYS A 120 -3.93 -7.22 -6.84
N GLN A 121 -2.83 -7.47 -7.55
CA GLN A 121 -2.52 -6.79 -8.80
C GLN A 121 -3.55 -7.11 -9.88
N SER A 122 -3.90 -8.39 -10.07
CA SER A 122 -4.87 -8.80 -11.08
C SER A 122 -6.29 -8.29 -10.79
N LEU A 123 -6.76 -8.34 -9.54
CA LEU A 123 -8.05 -7.74 -9.16
C LEU A 123 -8.05 -6.23 -9.37
N THR A 124 -6.93 -5.56 -9.10
CA THR A 124 -6.79 -4.12 -9.33
C THR A 124 -6.87 -3.82 -10.84
N GLU A 125 -6.21 -4.60 -11.69
CA GLU A 125 -6.27 -4.43 -13.15
C GLU A 125 -7.66 -4.74 -13.73
N GLU A 126 -8.33 -5.78 -13.25
CA GLU A 126 -9.67 -6.18 -13.75
C GLU A 126 -10.74 -5.18 -13.31
N SER A 127 -10.72 -4.78 -12.03
CA SER A 127 -11.58 -3.69 -11.54
C SER A 127 -11.29 -2.37 -12.27
N GLN A 128 -10.03 -2.06 -12.59
CA GLN A 128 -9.67 -0.89 -13.39
C GLN A 128 -10.26 -0.93 -14.80
N LYS A 129 -10.10 -2.06 -15.53
CA LYS A 129 -10.63 -2.20 -16.89
C LYS A 129 -12.15 -2.09 -16.94
N THR A 130 -12.83 -2.70 -15.97
CA THR A 130 -14.30 -2.64 -15.88
C THR A 130 -14.78 -1.24 -15.50
N LEU A 131 -14.13 -0.56 -14.56
CA LEU A 131 -14.49 0.79 -14.14
C LEU A 131 -14.25 1.82 -15.25
N GLN A 132 -13.10 1.76 -15.94
CA GLN A 132 -12.80 2.62 -17.09
C GLN A 132 -13.78 2.38 -18.24
N GLY A 133 -14.01 1.12 -18.61
CA GLY A 133 -14.91 0.76 -19.71
C GLY A 133 -16.35 1.23 -19.47
N ASN A 134 -16.88 1.00 -18.26
CA ASN A 134 -18.23 1.43 -17.91
C ASN A 134 -18.33 2.96 -17.81
N SER A 135 -17.41 3.61 -17.09
CA SER A 135 -17.44 5.07 -16.90
C SER A 135 -17.33 5.80 -18.24
N LYS A 136 -16.42 5.36 -19.13
CA LYS A 136 -16.26 5.95 -20.47
C LYS A 136 -17.51 5.79 -21.32
N LYS A 137 -18.19 4.65 -21.24
CA LYS A 137 -19.46 4.42 -21.96
C LYS A 137 -20.57 5.35 -21.46
N PHE A 138 -20.71 5.53 -20.15
CA PHE A 138 -21.72 6.42 -19.57
C PHE A 138 -21.42 7.89 -19.87
N VAL A 139 -20.16 8.31 -19.70
CA VAL A 139 -19.70 9.67 -19.97
C VAL A 139 -19.83 10.02 -21.45
N GLY A 140 -19.39 9.12 -22.35
CA GLY A 140 -19.56 9.30 -23.79
C GLY A 140 -21.02 9.35 -24.24
N SER A 141 -21.91 8.57 -23.60
CA SER A 141 -23.35 8.62 -23.87
C SER A 141 -23.95 9.96 -23.43
N ALA A 142 -23.58 10.47 -22.26
CA ALA A 142 -24.00 11.79 -21.78
C ALA A 142 -23.48 12.91 -22.69
N LEU A 143 -22.21 12.83 -23.12
CA LEU A 143 -21.61 13.79 -24.03
C LEU A 143 -22.28 13.81 -25.41
N SER A 144 -22.56 12.65 -25.99
CA SER A 144 -23.24 12.58 -27.28
C SER A 144 -24.65 13.16 -27.21
N LEU A 145 -25.39 12.90 -26.13
CA LEU A 145 -26.71 13.49 -25.89
C LEU A 145 -26.65 15.01 -25.71
N LEU A 146 -25.68 15.53 -24.95
CA LEU A 146 -25.51 16.96 -24.76
C LEU A 146 -25.11 17.66 -26.06
N ASN A 147 -24.16 17.11 -26.81
CA ASN A 147 -23.72 17.66 -28.09
C ASN A 147 -24.85 17.64 -29.15
N ALA A 148 -25.66 16.58 -29.16
CA ALA A 148 -26.86 16.52 -29.99
C ALA A 148 -27.88 17.61 -29.60
N LYS A 149 -28.01 17.91 -28.29
CA LYS A 149 -28.89 18.98 -27.82
C LYS A 149 -28.36 20.38 -28.13
N GLU A 150 -27.05 20.60 -27.97
CA GLU A 150 -26.35 21.84 -28.32
C GLU A 150 -26.54 22.18 -29.80
N THR A 151 -26.21 21.24 -30.69
CA THR A 151 -26.39 21.41 -32.15
C THR A 151 -27.85 21.67 -32.52
N ARG A 152 -28.81 21.02 -31.85
CA ARG A 152 -30.24 21.27 -32.07
C ARG A 152 -30.65 22.69 -31.67
N PHE A 153 -30.17 23.20 -30.54
CA PHE A 153 -30.49 24.58 -30.13
C PHE A 153 -29.76 25.63 -30.96
N HIS A 154 -28.51 25.38 -31.36
CA HIS A 154 -27.78 26.26 -32.26
C HIS A 154 -28.45 26.36 -33.63
N THR A 155 -28.94 25.24 -34.18
CA THR A 155 -29.68 25.24 -35.45
C THR A 155 -31.03 25.96 -35.33
N ILE A 156 -31.79 25.72 -34.26
CA ILE A 156 -33.04 26.45 -33.99
C ILE A 156 -32.79 27.96 -33.87
N SER A 157 -31.77 28.36 -33.11
CA SER A 157 -31.35 29.76 -32.98
C SER A 157 -31.06 30.38 -34.34
N SER A 158 -30.24 29.70 -35.16
CA SER A 158 -29.87 30.15 -36.51
C SER A 158 -31.10 30.32 -37.42
N VAL A 159 -32.06 29.38 -37.35
CA VAL A 159 -33.32 29.47 -38.11
C VAL A 159 -34.14 30.69 -37.69
N TRP A 160 -34.29 30.94 -36.39
CA TRP A 160 -35.01 32.12 -35.91
C TRP A 160 -34.32 33.44 -36.29
N ALA A 161 -32.98 33.48 -36.29
CA ALA A 161 -32.24 34.65 -36.75
C ALA A 161 -32.48 34.93 -38.24
N ILE A 162 -32.41 33.89 -39.08
CA ILE A 162 -32.68 34.00 -40.53
C ILE A 162 -34.13 34.42 -40.77
N LEU A 163 -35.08 33.84 -40.03
CA LEU A 163 -36.49 34.18 -40.15
C LEU A 163 -36.74 35.64 -39.77
N GLY A 164 -36.15 36.14 -38.67
CA GLY A 164 -36.23 37.55 -38.28
C GLY A 164 -35.66 38.49 -39.34
N ALA A 165 -34.45 38.20 -39.83
CA ALA A 165 -33.81 38.99 -40.88
C ALA A 165 -34.64 38.98 -42.18
N SER A 166 -35.20 37.82 -42.57
CA SER A 166 -36.06 37.71 -43.74
C SER A 166 -37.36 38.49 -43.59
N ALA A 167 -37.96 38.51 -42.38
CA ALA A 167 -39.18 39.26 -42.11
C ALA A 167 -38.98 40.77 -42.26
N LEU A 168 -37.84 41.31 -41.83
CA LEU A 168 -37.49 42.72 -42.06
C LEU A 168 -37.30 43.01 -43.55
N LEU A 169 -36.56 42.16 -44.25
CA LEU A 169 -36.29 42.34 -45.68
C LEU A 169 -37.60 42.29 -46.49
N VAL A 170 -38.48 41.34 -46.21
CA VAL A 170 -39.81 41.26 -46.82
C VAL A 170 -40.66 42.47 -46.47
N GLY A 171 -40.66 42.92 -45.22
CA GLY A 171 -41.40 44.12 -44.80
C GLY A 171 -40.97 45.37 -45.57
N VAL A 172 -39.66 45.57 -45.77
CA VAL A 172 -39.12 46.68 -46.58
C VAL A 172 -39.49 46.53 -48.04
N ILE A 173 -39.34 45.34 -48.63
CA ILE A 173 -39.70 45.10 -50.04
C ILE A 173 -41.19 45.38 -50.27
N VAL A 174 -42.07 44.88 -49.40
CA VAL A 174 -43.51 45.13 -49.49
C VAL A 174 -43.82 46.62 -49.36
N ALA A 175 -43.16 47.34 -48.45
CA ALA A 175 -43.33 48.78 -48.31
C ALA A 175 -42.92 49.55 -49.59
N VAL A 176 -41.79 49.19 -50.21
CA VAL A 176 -41.33 49.81 -51.46
C VAL A 176 -42.25 49.47 -52.63
N LEU A 177 -42.62 48.20 -52.80
CA LEU A 177 -43.52 47.78 -53.88
C LEU A 177 -44.89 48.44 -53.76
N THR A 178 -45.46 48.46 -52.55
CA THR A 178 -46.74 49.15 -52.33
C THR A 178 -46.61 50.65 -52.60
N MET A 179 -45.50 51.29 -52.25
CA MET A 179 -45.28 52.71 -52.56
C MET A 179 -45.18 52.98 -54.07
N VAL A 180 -44.42 52.17 -54.82
CA VAL A 180 -44.25 52.32 -56.28
C VAL A 180 -45.55 52.03 -57.02
N SER A 181 -46.21 50.91 -56.74
CA SER A 181 -47.50 50.58 -57.38
C SER A 181 -48.58 51.62 -57.07
N SER A 182 -48.55 52.21 -55.88
CA SER A 182 -49.49 53.30 -55.54
C SER A 182 -49.21 54.56 -56.34
N ALA A 183 -47.95 54.88 -56.64
CA ALA A 183 -47.56 56.02 -57.47
C ALA A 183 -47.99 55.84 -58.94
N ASP A 184 -47.84 54.64 -59.51
CA ASP A 184 -48.29 54.35 -60.88
C ASP A 184 -49.82 54.38 -61.02
N THR A 185 -50.52 53.81 -60.04
CA THR A 185 -52.00 53.77 -60.04
C THR A 185 -52.61 55.17 -59.85
N PHE A 186 -51.90 56.07 -59.17
CA PHE A 186 -52.31 57.45 -58.96
C PHE A 186 -52.47 58.24 -60.28
N HIS A 187 -51.56 58.06 -61.24
CA HIS A 187 -51.66 58.70 -62.56
C HIS A 187 -52.87 58.23 -63.37
N SER A 188 -53.44 57.07 -63.02
CA SER A 188 -54.60 56.48 -63.70
C SER A 188 -55.94 56.75 -62.99
N ALA A 189 -55.92 57.31 -61.77
CA ALA A 189 -57.11 57.49 -60.94
C ALA A 189 -57.62 58.94 -60.96
N SER A 190 -58.79 59.16 -61.57
CA SER A 190 -59.52 60.43 -61.54
C SER A 190 -59.97 60.75 -60.11
N GLY A 191 -59.40 61.79 -59.49
CA GLY A 191 -59.77 62.27 -58.15
C GLY A 191 -58.80 61.92 -57.02
N ALA A 192 -57.59 61.45 -57.32
CA ALA A 192 -56.61 61.10 -56.30
C ALA A 192 -56.03 62.36 -55.63
N GLY A 193 -56.49 62.65 -54.40
CA GLY A 193 -55.98 63.74 -53.55
C GLY A 193 -54.88 63.29 -52.58
N LEU A 194 -54.35 64.23 -51.80
CA LEU A 194 -53.33 63.98 -50.74
C LEU A 194 -53.71 62.84 -49.78
N ALA A 195 -55.01 62.64 -49.52
CA ALA A 195 -55.50 61.56 -48.66
C ALA A 195 -55.12 60.15 -49.14
N TYR A 196 -55.02 59.93 -50.46
CA TYR A 196 -54.61 58.64 -51.03
C TYR A 196 -53.14 58.32 -50.68
N TYR A 197 -52.24 59.31 -50.80
CA TYR A 197 -50.84 59.14 -50.41
C TYR A 197 -50.68 58.85 -48.91
N PHE A 198 -51.40 59.58 -48.05
CA PHE A 198 -51.37 59.33 -46.61
C PHE A 198 -51.88 57.93 -46.24
N PHE A 199 -52.92 57.44 -46.92
CA PHE A 199 -53.44 56.09 -46.69
C PHE A 199 -52.40 55.01 -47.02
N HIS A 200 -51.75 55.10 -48.18
CA HIS A 200 -50.73 54.13 -48.60
C HIS A 200 -49.45 54.22 -47.76
N LEU A 201 -49.04 55.43 -47.35
CA LEU A 201 -47.93 55.64 -46.42
C LEU A 201 -48.20 54.96 -45.06
N PHE A 202 -49.38 55.23 -44.47
CA PHE A 202 -49.73 54.67 -43.15
C PHE A 202 -49.87 53.15 -43.21
N ARG A 203 -50.47 52.61 -44.28
CA ARG A 203 -50.53 51.16 -44.50
C ARG A 203 -49.14 50.53 -44.60
N GLY A 204 -48.22 51.14 -45.34
CA GLY A 204 -46.82 50.69 -45.42
C GLY A 204 -46.12 50.72 -44.06
N LEU A 205 -46.31 51.80 -43.30
CA LEU A 205 -45.76 51.95 -41.94
C LEU A 205 -46.27 50.86 -40.99
N VAL A 206 -47.57 50.55 -41.03
CA VAL A 206 -48.17 49.47 -40.22
C VAL A 206 -47.58 48.12 -40.59
N VAL A 207 -47.39 47.81 -41.88
CA VAL A 207 -46.79 46.55 -42.33
C VAL A 207 -45.33 46.44 -41.85
N VAL A 208 -44.53 47.49 -42.02
CA VAL A 208 -43.13 47.52 -41.55
C VAL A 208 -43.07 47.39 -40.02
N GLY A 209 -43.97 48.05 -39.29
CA GLY A 209 -44.08 47.94 -37.84
C GLY A 209 -44.39 46.52 -37.38
N LEU A 210 -45.36 45.85 -38.03
CA LEU A 210 -45.71 44.47 -37.73
C LEU A 210 -44.53 43.51 -38.00
N CYS A 211 -43.86 43.66 -39.15
CA CYS A 211 -42.66 42.91 -39.50
C CYS A 211 -41.51 43.20 -38.52
N GLY A 212 -41.38 44.43 -38.03
CA GLY A 212 -40.40 44.83 -37.02
C GLY A 212 -40.63 44.14 -35.68
N VAL A 213 -41.88 44.10 -35.19
CA VAL A 213 -42.24 43.37 -33.98
C VAL A 213 -41.98 41.86 -34.15
N LEU A 214 -42.39 41.29 -35.28
CA LEU A 214 -42.15 39.87 -35.59
C LEU A 214 -40.66 39.53 -35.62
N SER A 215 -39.85 40.38 -36.26
CA SER A 215 -38.40 40.23 -36.30
C SER A 215 -37.78 40.35 -34.91
N ARG A 216 -38.27 41.25 -34.05
CA ARG A 216 -37.80 41.37 -32.66
C ARG A 216 -38.04 40.07 -31.90
N TYR A 217 -39.25 39.51 -31.96
CA TYR A 217 -39.55 38.24 -31.30
C TYR A 217 -38.64 37.12 -31.81
N ALA A 218 -38.45 37.03 -33.13
CA ALA A 218 -37.55 36.05 -33.73
C ALA A 218 -36.09 36.21 -33.23
N PHE A 219 -35.59 37.44 -33.10
CA PHE A 219 -34.24 37.68 -32.56
C PHE A 219 -34.13 37.38 -31.07
N VAL A 220 -35.16 37.66 -30.26
CA VAL A 220 -35.18 37.31 -28.83
C VAL A 220 -35.10 35.79 -28.67
N PHE A 221 -35.93 35.04 -29.39
CA PHE A 221 -35.87 33.57 -29.36
C PHE A 221 -34.53 33.05 -29.84
N SER A 222 -33.98 33.61 -30.93
CA SER A 222 -32.65 33.27 -31.42
C SER A 222 -31.59 33.43 -30.32
N LYS A 223 -31.57 34.58 -29.62
CA LYS A 223 -30.64 34.86 -28.52
C LYS A 223 -30.80 33.87 -27.36
N SER A 224 -32.03 33.57 -26.96
CA SER A 224 -32.30 32.62 -25.87
C SER A 224 -31.83 31.19 -26.22
N TYR A 225 -32.11 30.72 -27.43
CA TYR A 225 -31.64 29.40 -27.89
C TYR A 225 -30.11 29.35 -28.03
N MET A 226 -29.47 30.44 -28.47
CA MET A 226 -28.01 30.53 -28.55
C MET A 226 -27.36 30.50 -27.15
N HIS A 227 -27.95 31.21 -26.18
CA HIS A 227 -27.44 31.22 -24.82
C HIS A 227 -27.56 29.83 -24.17
N GLU A 228 -28.68 29.14 -24.39
CA GLU A 228 -28.86 27.77 -23.90
C GLU A 228 -27.92 26.77 -24.60
N SER A 229 -27.63 26.94 -25.90
CA SER A 229 -26.63 26.07 -26.57
C SER A 229 -25.23 26.26 -26.00
N LEU A 230 -24.80 27.50 -25.75
CA LEU A 230 -23.51 27.79 -25.11
C LEU A 230 -23.42 27.17 -23.72
N LYS A 231 -24.48 27.28 -22.92
CA LYS A 231 -24.54 26.68 -21.59
C LYS A 231 -24.43 25.15 -21.63
N ILE A 232 -25.07 24.51 -22.61
CA ILE A 232 -24.95 23.07 -22.80
C ILE A 232 -23.53 22.70 -23.26
N GLY A 233 -22.91 23.50 -24.13
CA GLY A 233 -21.51 23.34 -24.54
C GLY A 233 -20.54 23.45 -23.36
N GLU A 234 -20.72 24.42 -22.47
CA GLU A 234 -19.93 24.55 -21.22
C GLU A 234 -20.10 23.32 -20.31
N ARG A 235 -21.34 22.83 -20.15
CA ARG A 235 -21.61 21.60 -19.40
C ARG A 235 -20.93 20.38 -20.04
N ALA A 236 -21.01 20.24 -21.36
CA ALA A 236 -20.38 19.17 -22.12
C ALA A 236 -18.85 19.28 -22.11
N HIS A 237 -18.30 20.49 -22.04
CA HIS A 237 -16.86 20.70 -21.92
C HIS A 237 -16.34 20.19 -20.59
N ALA A 238 -17.04 20.52 -19.50
CA ALA A 238 -16.60 20.06 -18.20
C ALA A 238 -16.95 18.57 -17.93
N ILE A 239 -18.04 18.04 -18.54
CA ILE A 239 -18.09 16.72 -19.22
C ILE A 239 -16.75 15.99 -19.38
N ARG A 240 -16.09 16.43 -20.44
CA ARG A 240 -14.85 15.90 -21.00
C ARG A 240 -13.68 16.07 -20.04
N PHE A 241 -13.67 17.10 -19.20
CA PHE A 241 -12.63 17.22 -18.17
C PHE A 241 -12.74 16.10 -17.12
N GLY A 242 -13.96 15.74 -16.69
CA GLY A 242 -14.15 14.59 -15.82
C GLY A 242 -13.75 13.27 -16.48
N GLU A 243 -14.06 13.10 -17.77
CA GLU A 243 -13.59 11.96 -18.58
C GLU A 243 -12.05 11.90 -18.60
N PHE A 244 -11.40 13.02 -18.89
CA PHE A 244 -9.94 13.14 -18.94
C PHE A 244 -9.28 12.85 -17.59
N TYR A 245 -9.89 13.30 -16.49
CA TYR A 245 -9.40 13.02 -15.14
C TYR A 245 -9.47 11.54 -14.82
N LEU A 246 -10.58 10.87 -15.16
CA LEU A 246 -10.71 9.41 -15.00
C LEU A 246 -9.73 8.63 -15.89
N ASP A 247 -9.49 9.09 -17.12
CA ASP A 247 -8.51 8.48 -18.03
C ASP A 247 -7.06 8.68 -17.51
N THR A 248 -6.75 9.81 -16.86
CA THR A 248 -5.40 10.14 -16.36
C THR A 248 -5.11 9.54 -14.98
N TYR A 249 -6.08 9.54 -14.07
CA TYR A 249 -5.90 9.21 -12.66
C TYR A 249 -6.70 8.00 -12.19
N GLY A 250 -7.53 7.37 -13.03
CA GLY A 250 -8.43 6.28 -12.64
C GLY A 250 -7.78 5.06 -11.96
N ALA A 251 -6.45 4.95 -11.99
CA ALA A 251 -5.69 3.92 -11.29
C ALA A 251 -5.35 4.26 -9.82
N ASN A 252 -5.28 5.54 -9.44
CA ASN A 252 -4.89 6.02 -8.09
C ASN A 252 -5.86 7.05 -7.48
N ALA A 253 -6.88 7.49 -8.21
CA ALA A 253 -7.80 8.52 -7.77
C ALA A 253 -8.66 8.01 -6.61
N GLN A 254 -8.63 8.71 -5.47
CA GLN A 254 -9.58 8.44 -4.40
C GLN A 254 -10.96 8.93 -4.83
N TRP A 255 -12.00 8.15 -4.55
CA TRP A 255 -13.39 8.48 -4.89
C TRP A 255 -13.83 9.86 -4.34
N SER A 256 -13.21 10.32 -3.24
CA SER A 256 -13.39 11.66 -2.70
C SER A 256 -12.94 12.77 -3.64
N GLU A 257 -11.78 12.62 -4.29
CA GLU A 257 -11.20 13.61 -5.21
C GLU A 257 -12.01 13.69 -6.51
N VAL A 258 -12.45 12.52 -7.01
CA VAL A 258 -13.38 12.44 -8.14
C VAL A 258 -14.68 13.16 -7.79
N LYS A 259 -15.29 12.84 -6.65
CA LYS A 259 -16.55 13.48 -6.22
C LYS A 259 -16.43 15.00 -6.06
N GLU A 260 -15.31 15.50 -5.55
CA GLU A 260 -15.03 16.93 -5.41
C GLU A 260 -14.89 17.62 -6.78
N ALA A 261 -14.15 17.01 -7.71
CA ALA A 261 -14.03 17.52 -9.09
C ALA A 261 -15.38 17.58 -9.83
N PHE A 262 -16.22 16.55 -9.67
CA PHE A 262 -17.57 16.51 -10.25
C PHE A 262 -18.55 17.48 -9.55
N ALA A 263 -18.37 17.78 -8.26
CA ALA A 263 -19.24 18.70 -7.52
C ALA A 263 -19.13 20.15 -8.02
N HIS A 264 -17.92 20.61 -8.34
CA HIS A 264 -17.68 21.98 -8.84
C HIS A 264 -18.07 22.21 -10.29
N TRP A 265 -18.28 21.13 -11.04
CA TRP A 265 -18.61 21.21 -12.45
C TRP A 265 -20.13 21.41 -12.70
N ASN A 266 -21.01 21.18 -11.71
CA ASN A 266 -22.41 21.57 -11.86
C ASN A 266 -22.60 23.10 -11.76
N ILE A 267 -22.25 23.84 -12.82
CA ILE A 267 -22.45 25.29 -12.90
C ILE A 267 -23.95 25.57 -13.02
N SER A 268 -24.44 26.35 -12.07
CA SER A 268 -25.83 26.57 -11.69
C SER A 268 -26.79 26.95 -12.84
N GLY A 269 -27.76 26.06 -13.08
CA GLY A 269 -29.20 26.30 -12.91
C GLY A 269 -29.99 27.42 -13.59
N GLN A 270 -29.47 28.61 -13.94
CA GLN A 270 -30.34 29.68 -14.47
C GLN A 270 -30.64 29.51 -15.97
N SER A 271 -31.91 29.28 -16.31
CA SER A 271 -32.37 29.11 -17.69
C SER A 271 -32.39 30.46 -18.41
N ALA A 272 -31.88 30.52 -19.63
CA ALA A 272 -31.97 31.72 -20.47
C ALA A 272 -33.43 32.14 -20.74
N PHE A 273 -34.36 31.19 -20.61
CA PHE A 273 -35.79 31.42 -20.79
C PHE A 273 -36.45 32.13 -19.58
N SER A 274 -35.89 32.03 -18.38
CA SER A 274 -36.41 32.74 -17.20
C SER A 274 -36.02 34.21 -17.13
N GLN A 275 -34.99 34.62 -17.88
CA GLN A 275 -34.49 36.01 -17.90
C GLN A 275 -35.04 36.82 -19.08
N ALA A 276 -35.48 36.15 -20.14
CA ALA A 276 -36.11 36.77 -21.31
C ALA A 276 -37.49 37.40 -21.01
N GLU A 277 -38.12 37.06 -19.88
CA GLU A 277 -39.35 37.71 -19.42
C GLU A 277 -39.10 39.01 -18.62
N SER A 278 -37.87 39.27 -18.16
CA SER A 278 -37.55 40.36 -17.23
C SER A 278 -36.72 41.52 -17.79
N ASP A 279 -36.13 41.39 -18.99
CA ASP A 279 -35.44 42.50 -19.64
C ASP A 279 -36.44 43.39 -20.38
N ASP A 280 -36.81 44.46 -19.69
CA ASP A 280 -37.57 45.62 -20.14
C ASP A 280 -37.30 45.99 -21.60
N VAL A 281 -38.35 46.44 -22.27
CA VAL A 281 -38.28 46.96 -23.64
C VAL A 281 -37.26 48.09 -23.68
N ASP A 282 -36.08 47.82 -24.25
CA ASP A 282 -34.97 48.78 -24.40
C ASP A 282 -35.46 50.22 -24.69
N PRO A 283 -35.31 51.18 -23.74
CA PRO A 283 -35.83 52.55 -23.84
C PRO A 283 -35.29 53.31 -25.07
N ALA A 284 -34.16 52.86 -25.61
CA ALA A 284 -33.57 53.44 -26.81
C ALA A 284 -34.42 53.17 -28.07
N VAL A 285 -35.09 52.02 -28.15
CA VAL A 285 -35.90 51.63 -29.30
C VAL A 285 -37.29 52.27 -29.25
N THR A 286 -37.90 52.33 -28.07
CA THR A 286 -39.15 53.09 -27.84
C THR A 286 -38.95 54.59 -28.00
N GLY A 287 -37.80 55.12 -27.54
CA GLY A 287 -37.42 56.52 -27.74
C GLY A 287 -37.06 56.86 -29.19
N ALA A 288 -36.53 55.93 -29.96
CA ALA A 288 -36.30 56.13 -31.40
C ALA A 288 -37.62 56.09 -32.20
N ALA A 289 -38.53 55.18 -31.86
CA ALA A 289 -39.85 55.10 -32.46
C ALA A 289 -40.71 56.35 -32.15
N SER A 290 -40.69 56.84 -30.91
CA SER A 290 -41.43 58.05 -30.54
C SER A 290 -40.90 59.29 -31.26
N LYS A 291 -39.56 59.44 -31.36
CA LYS A 291 -38.93 60.55 -32.10
C LYS A 291 -39.20 60.52 -33.59
N LEU A 292 -39.33 59.35 -34.20
CA LEU A 292 -39.69 59.21 -35.61
C LEU A 292 -41.17 59.57 -35.83
N VAL A 293 -42.07 59.19 -34.91
CA VAL A 293 -43.49 59.57 -34.95
C VAL A 293 -43.66 61.08 -34.75
N GLU A 294 -42.96 61.68 -33.79
CA GLU A 294 -42.97 63.14 -33.57
C GLU A 294 -42.46 63.90 -34.80
N LYS A 295 -41.34 63.48 -35.38
CA LYS A 295 -40.83 64.09 -36.62
C LYS A 295 -41.78 63.94 -37.80
N ALA A 296 -42.47 62.80 -37.93
CA ALA A 296 -43.45 62.58 -38.98
C ALA A 296 -44.70 63.47 -38.79
N LEU A 297 -45.15 63.64 -37.54
CA LEU A 297 -46.24 64.54 -37.17
C LEU A 297 -45.88 66.00 -37.44
N ASP A 298 -44.69 66.46 -37.04
CA ASP A 298 -44.22 67.82 -37.28
C ASP A 298 -44.05 68.12 -38.77
N ALA A 299 -43.57 67.15 -39.56
CA ALA A 299 -43.49 67.25 -41.01
C ALA A 299 -44.88 67.35 -41.66
N ALA A 300 -45.86 66.56 -41.20
CA ALA A 300 -47.23 66.60 -41.69
C ALA A 300 -47.94 67.93 -41.34
N VAL A 301 -47.75 68.42 -40.11
CA VAL A 301 -48.34 69.69 -39.63
C VAL A 301 -47.73 70.91 -40.34
N SER A 302 -46.42 70.89 -40.60
CA SER A 302 -45.75 71.99 -41.33
C SER A 302 -46.12 72.05 -42.82
N LEU A 303 -46.41 70.91 -43.45
CA LEU A 303 -46.96 70.84 -44.82
C LEU A 303 -48.42 71.32 -44.89
N GLY A 304 -49.23 71.05 -43.87
CA GLY A 304 -50.62 71.53 -43.80
C GLY A 304 -50.77 73.04 -43.56
N LYS A 305 -49.71 73.72 -43.12
CA LYS A 305 -49.70 75.16 -42.81
C LYS A 305 -49.24 76.05 -43.97
N LYS A 306 -48.79 75.44 -45.08
CA LYS A 306 -48.23 76.12 -46.27
C LYS A 306 -49.16 76.15 -47.48
N ASN A 307 -50.37 75.60 -47.36
CA ASN A 307 -51.46 75.70 -48.34
C ASN A 307 -52.57 76.60 -47.80
#